data_AF-A0A800JDB0-F1
#
_entry.id   AF-A0A800JDB0-F1
#
_cell.length_a   1.000
_cell.length_b   1.000
_cell.length_c   1.000
_cell.angle_alpha   90.00
_cell.angle_beta   90.00
_cell.angle_gamma   90.00
#
_symmetry.space_group_name_H-M   'P 1'
#
loop_
_entity.id
_entity.type
_entity.pdbx_description
1 polymer ?
#
loop_
_entity_poly.entity_id
_entity_poly.type
_entity_poly.pdbx_seq_one_letter_code
_entity_poly.pdbx_strand_id
1 'polypeptide(L)'
;GAVKSAELLKQLKKLDRKKCGIQLATAGKQRLTAAETAARARKGVLVVSGLYKCKRCPKWHSGAASGFMLTADGVFCTSYHVVDNPDNDILVIMTGDGRIAPVVEVLAADKTADIAILRAKGKGFTALPVSTEAPLGGKVRVFSHPDRKFYVLSEGIISRKFLDSTRNGGRRQMLSITADFAKGSSGAPVFNEFGAVIGSVNNTQSTYYSVKNGVKDNLQMVFKNTVSMQHLLNLIQPKKK
;
A
#
# COMPACT_ATOMS: atom_id res chain seq x y z
N GLY A 1 16.49 16.35 -9.80
CA GLY A 1 16.14 16.91 -8.47
C GLY A 1 14.96 16.17 -7.88
N ALA A 2 14.47 16.57 -6.71
CA ALA A 2 13.18 16.11 -6.21
C ALA A 2 12.05 16.68 -7.08
N VAL A 3 11.01 15.90 -7.36
CA VAL A 3 9.85 16.34 -8.14
C VAL A 3 8.80 16.88 -7.18
N LYS A 4 8.21 18.04 -7.50
CA LYS A 4 7.11 18.60 -6.71
C LYS A 4 5.88 17.69 -6.82
N SER A 5 5.14 17.52 -5.73
CA SER A 5 3.92 16.70 -5.72
C SER A 5 2.88 17.19 -6.73
N ALA A 6 2.81 18.50 -7.02
CA ALA A 6 1.96 19.04 -8.07
C ALA A 6 2.24 18.43 -9.46
N GLU A 7 3.48 18.10 -9.76
CA GLU A 7 3.85 17.43 -11.02
C GLU A 7 3.48 15.94 -10.99
N LEU A 8 3.71 15.26 -9.86
CA LEU A 8 3.25 13.88 -9.66
C LEU A 8 1.72 13.77 -9.80
N LEU A 9 0.96 14.76 -9.31
CA LEU A 9 -0.49 14.83 -9.44
C LEU A 9 -0.93 15.01 -10.90
N LYS A 10 -0.22 15.83 -11.67
CA LYS A 10 -0.49 15.97 -13.11
C LYS A 10 -0.24 14.66 -13.84
N GLN A 11 0.84 13.95 -13.51
CA GLN A 11 1.09 12.61 -14.05
C GLN A 11 -0.03 11.66 -13.66
N LEU A 12 -0.36 11.56 -12.37
CA LEU A 12 -1.42 10.70 -11.82
C LEU A 12 -2.78 10.92 -12.49
N LYS A 13 -3.18 12.18 -12.72
CA LYS A 13 -4.48 12.53 -13.31
C LYS A 13 -4.53 12.32 -14.83
N LYS A 14 -3.40 12.37 -15.51
CA LYS A 14 -3.29 12.08 -16.96
C LYS A 14 -3.14 10.57 -17.26
N LEU A 15 -3.02 9.74 -16.22
CA LEU A 15 -2.88 8.29 -16.32
C LEU A 15 -4.26 7.64 -16.17
N ASP A 16 -4.97 7.48 -17.28
CA ASP A 16 -6.28 6.79 -17.27
C ASP A 16 -6.11 5.27 -17.05
N ARG A 17 -4.99 4.70 -17.53
CA ARG A 17 -4.35 3.41 -17.17
C ARG A 17 -3.16 3.20 -18.10
N LYS A 18 -1.92 3.42 -17.65
CA LYS A 18 -0.72 3.03 -18.41
C LYS A 18 -0.08 1.83 -17.74
N LYS A 19 0.15 0.77 -18.51
CA LYS A 19 0.91 -0.38 -18.02
C LYS A 19 2.40 -0.04 -17.99
N CYS A 20 3.09 -0.30 -16.89
CA CYS A 20 4.54 -0.13 -16.78
C CYS A 20 5.29 -1.44 -17.06
N GLY A 21 6.42 -1.38 -17.77
CA GLY A 21 7.31 -2.53 -17.96
C GLY A 21 8.26 -2.65 -16.78
N ILE A 22 7.97 -3.55 -15.83
CA ILE A 22 8.85 -3.85 -14.69
C ILE A 22 8.96 -5.36 -14.48
N GLN A 23 10.06 -5.79 -13.87
CA GLN A 23 10.25 -7.19 -13.47
C GLN A 23 10.13 -7.34 -11.96
N LEU A 24 9.14 -8.12 -11.53
CA LEU A 24 8.90 -8.39 -10.12
C LEU A 24 9.82 -9.48 -9.59
N ALA A 25 10.14 -9.39 -8.29
CA ALA A 25 10.80 -10.46 -7.56
C ALA A 25 9.87 -11.68 -7.44
N THR A 26 10.47 -12.87 -7.44
CA THR A 26 9.74 -14.15 -7.27
C THR A 26 9.80 -14.59 -5.82
N ALA A 27 8.68 -15.07 -5.29
CA ALA A 27 8.63 -15.60 -3.92
C ALA A 27 9.37 -16.94 -3.84
N GLY A 28 9.93 -17.24 -2.66
CA GLY A 28 10.44 -18.57 -2.36
C GLY A 28 9.31 -19.59 -2.17
N LYS A 29 9.67 -20.86 -2.05
CA LYS A 29 8.74 -21.96 -1.74
C LYS A 29 8.65 -22.28 -0.24
N GLN A 30 9.58 -21.75 0.56
CA GLN A 30 9.67 -22.03 1.99
C GLN A 30 8.68 -21.14 2.76
N ARG A 31 7.94 -21.76 3.68
CA ARG A 31 7.13 -21.03 4.66
C ARG A 31 8.02 -20.28 5.63
N LEU A 32 7.67 -19.03 5.89
CA LEU A 32 8.38 -18.15 6.81
C LEU A 32 7.60 -18.03 8.11
N THR A 33 8.32 -17.95 9.22
CA THR A 33 7.80 -17.45 10.50
C THR A 33 7.53 -15.94 10.43
N ALA A 34 6.87 -15.39 11.46
CA ALA A 34 6.68 -13.94 11.57
C ALA A 34 8.01 -13.19 11.69
N ALA A 35 8.95 -13.73 12.47
CA ALA A 35 10.29 -13.16 12.65
C ALA A 35 11.09 -13.15 11.34
N GLU A 36 11.08 -14.25 10.58
CA GLU A 36 11.77 -14.32 9.28
C GLU A 36 11.12 -13.40 8.24
N THR A 37 9.79 -13.32 8.23
CA THR A 37 9.07 -12.36 7.37
C THR A 37 9.53 -10.94 7.68
N ALA A 38 9.57 -10.57 8.97
CA ALA A 38 10.00 -9.25 9.39
C ALA A 38 11.46 -8.97 8.98
N ALA A 39 12.38 -9.88 9.26
CA ALA A 39 13.79 -9.74 8.94
C ALA A 39 14.03 -9.56 7.42
N ARG A 40 13.35 -10.34 6.59
CA ARG A 40 13.51 -10.31 5.12
C ARG A 40 12.79 -9.12 4.48
N ALA A 41 11.60 -8.77 4.96
CA ALA A 41 10.76 -7.79 4.28
C ALA A 41 10.98 -6.34 4.76
N ARG A 42 11.49 -6.12 5.98
CA ARG A 42 11.55 -4.78 6.61
C ARG A 42 12.16 -3.70 5.72
N LYS A 43 13.26 -4.00 5.02
CA LYS A 43 13.93 -3.04 4.11
C LYS A 43 13.09 -2.69 2.87
N GLY A 44 12.23 -3.59 2.41
CA GLY A 44 11.32 -3.37 1.29
C GLY A 44 9.97 -2.76 1.68
N VAL A 45 9.65 -2.69 2.98
CA VAL A 45 8.47 -1.99 3.49
C VAL A 45 8.81 -0.50 3.66
N LEU A 46 7.94 0.35 3.13
CA LEU A 46 8.21 1.79 3.00
C LEU A 46 7.25 2.61 3.85
N VAL A 47 7.78 3.60 4.55
CA VAL A 47 7.00 4.76 4.96
C VAL A 47 6.93 5.68 3.75
N VAL A 48 5.73 5.95 3.26
CA VAL A 48 5.48 6.92 2.18
C VAL A 48 4.99 8.19 2.83
N SER A 49 5.68 9.31 2.64
CA SER A 49 5.36 10.55 3.33
C SER A 49 5.30 11.76 2.43
N GLY A 50 4.18 12.49 2.53
CA GLY A 50 4.01 13.81 1.94
C GLY A 50 4.44 14.88 2.94
N LEU A 51 5.32 15.79 2.52
CA LEU A 51 5.77 16.95 3.29
C LEU A 51 5.04 18.19 2.79
N TYR A 52 4.55 19.04 3.70
CA TYR A 52 3.88 20.28 3.34
C TYR A 52 4.04 21.38 4.39
N LYS A 53 4.01 22.64 3.95
CA LYS A 53 3.93 23.79 4.86
C LYS A 53 2.48 23.97 5.34
N CYS A 54 2.27 23.93 6.66
CA CYS A 54 0.95 24.09 7.24
C CYS A 54 0.39 25.50 6.94
N LYS A 55 -0.87 25.59 6.50
CA LYS A 55 -1.56 26.87 6.26
C LYS A 55 -2.04 27.55 7.55
N ARG A 56 -2.02 26.83 8.69
CA ARG A 56 -2.57 27.28 9.99
C ARG A 56 -1.49 27.56 11.05
N CYS A 57 -0.24 27.20 10.78
CA CYS A 57 0.87 27.43 11.72
C CYS A 57 2.20 27.52 10.94
N PRO A 58 3.29 28.01 11.55
CA PRO A 58 4.56 28.18 10.84
C PRO A 58 5.36 26.88 10.64
N LYS A 59 4.81 25.71 10.99
CA LYS A 59 5.51 24.43 10.99
C LYS A 59 5.33 23.67 9.67
N TRP A 60 6.34 22.87 9.34
CA TRP A 60 6.23 21.82 8.32
C TRP A 60 5.58 20.59 8.93
N HIS A 61 4.62 20.02 8.22
CA HIS A 61 3.93 18.81 8.63
C HIS A 61 4.23 17.68 7.64
N SER A 62 4.05 16.46 8.12
CA SER A 62 4.15 15.25 7.33
C SER A 62 2.96 14.34 7.57
N GLY A 63 2.44 13.76 6.49
CA GLY A 63 1.51 12.63 6.54
C GLY A 63 2.27 11.35 6.30
N ALA A 64 2.13 10.35 7.15
CA ALA A 64 2.72 9.03 6.94
C ALA A 64 1.66 8.04 6.46
N ALA A 65 2.00 7.34 5.38
CA ALA A 65 1.30 6.19 4.84
C ALA A 65 2.31 5.05 4.63
N SER A 66 1.88 3.95 4.04
CA SER A 66 2.72 2.80 3.77
C SER A 66 2.85 2.53 2.27
N GLY A 67 3.88 1.77 1.92
CA GLY A 67 4.09 1.24 0.59
C GLY A 67 5.07 0.07 0.64
N PHE A 68 5.37 -0.50 -0.51
CA PHE A 68 6.35 -1.58 -0.63
C PHE A 68 7.10 -1.54 -1.95
N MET A 69 8.39 -1.85 -1.87
CA MET A 69 9.29 -1.84 -3.01
C MET A 69 9.01 -3.03 -3.93
N LEU A 70 8.92 -2.78 -5.23
CA LEU A 70 8.69 -3.79 -6.27
C LEU A 70 9.99 -4.20 -6.97
N THR A 71 10.99 -3.31 -7.01
CA THR A 71 12.22 -3.50 -7.79
C THR A 71 13.43 -2.87 -7.09
N ALA A 72 14.64 -3.35 -7.42
CA ALA A 72 15.87 -2.83 -6.84
C ALA A 72 16.25 -1.42 -7.35
N ASP A 73 15.70 -0.99 -8.49
CA ASP A 73 15.90 0.34 -9.10
C ASP A 73 14.86 1.39 -8.65
N GLY A 74 14.12 1.09 -7.57
CA GLY A 74 13.31 2.09 -6.86
C GLY A 74 11.86 2.18 -7.29
N VAL A 75 11.34 1.25 -8.09
CA VAL A 75 9.90 1.16 -8.35
C VAL A 75 9.19 0.55 -7.15
N PHE A 76 8.11 1.20 -6.67
CA PHE A 76 7.35 0.79 -5.50
C PHE A 76 5.84 0.98 -5.69
N CYS A 77 5.05 0.31 -4.85
CA CYS A 77 3.59 0.42 -4.78
C CYS A 77 3.15 1.18 -3.53
N THR A 78 2.08 1.97 -3.65
CA THR A 78 1.30 2.53 -2.53
C THR A 78 -0.17 2.71 -2.97
N SER A 79 -1.01 3.30 -2.11
CA SER A 79 -2.39 3.62 -2.47
C SER A 79 -2.49 4.86 -3.37
N TYR A 80 -3.44 4.87 -4.29
CA TYR A 80 -3.70 6.01 -5.17
C TYR A 80 -3.95 7.30 -4.37
N HIS A 81 -4.82 7.23 -3.36
CA HIS A 81 -5.21 8.40 -2.56
C HIS A 81 -4.06 8.98 -1.71
N VAL A 82 -2.99 8.21 -1.45
CA VAL A 82 -1.79 8.73 -0.77
C VAL A 82 -1.05 9.71 -1.69
N VAL A 83 -1.06 9.43 -2.99
CA VAL A 83 -0.46 10.29 -4.02
C VAL A 83 -1.40 11.44 -4.39
N ASP A 84 -2.71 11.19 -4.44
CA ASP A 84 -3.75 12.20 -4.75
C ASP A 84 -4.03 13.16 -3.59
N ASN A 85 -2.98 13.83 -3.09
CA ASN A 85 -3.09 14.85 -2.06
C ASN A 85 -2.44 16.17 -2.53
N PRO A 86 -3.25 17.18 -2.88
CA PRO A 86 -2.78 18.46 -3.42
C PRO A 86 -2.09 19.36 -2.39
N ASP A 87 -2.25 19.10 -1.09
CA ASP A 87 -1.57 19.89 -0.06
C ASP A 87 -0.10 19.50 0.09
N ASN A 88 0.31 18.33 -0.40
CA ASN A 88 1.72 17.92 -0.35
C ASN A 88 2.58 18.80 -1.27
N ASP A 89 3.75 19.23 -0.79
CA ASP A 89 4.77 19.90 -1.61
C ASP A 89 5.71 18.88 -2.26
N ILE A 90 6.12 17.86 -1.49
CA ILE A 90 7.05 16.80 -1.93
C ILE A 90 6.57 15.46 -1.36
N LEU A 91 6.76 14.39 -2.13
CA LEU A 91 6.58 13.00 -1.68
C LEU A 91 7.94 12.30 -1.54
N VAL A 92 8.16 11.64 -0.41
CA VAL A 92 9.38 10.87 -0.11
C VAL A 92 9.04 9.47 0.36
N ILE A 93 9.99 8.56 0.24
CA ILE A 93 9.94 7.25 0.90
C ILE A 93 11.04 7.15 1.96
N MET A 94 10.79 6.35 3.00
CA MET A 94 11.80 5.88 3.94
C MET A 94 11.73 4.36 4.06
N THR A 95 12.86 3.69 3.88
CA THR A 95 13.00 2.24 4.01
C THR A 95 13.22 1.81 5.46
N GLY A 96 13.05 0.53 5.76
CA GLY A 96 13.23 -0.02 7.11
C GLY A 96 14.62 0.07 7.73
N ASP A 97 15.63 0.43 6.94
CA ASP A 97 17.00 0.76 7.37
C ASP A 97 17.27 2.28 7.38
N GLY A 98 16.24 3.12 7.23
CA GLY A 98 16.33 4.57 7.38
C GLY A 98 16.74 5.34 6.13
N ARG A 99 16.92 4.67 4.98
CA ARG A 99 17.24 5.36 3.73
C ARG A 99 16.02 6.15 3.24
N ILE A 100 16.22 7.45 3.07
CA ILE A 100 15.21 8.37 2.52
C ILE A 100 15.49 8.64 1.04
N ALA A 101 14.47 8.60 0.20
CA ALA A 101 14.57 8.92 -1.22
C ALA A 101 13.36 9.73 -1.71
N PRO A 102 13.57 10.76 -2.57
CA PRO A 102 12.47 11.48 -3.18
C PRO A 102 11.77 10.62 -4.23
N VAL A 103 10.45 10.76 -4.33
CA VAL A 103 9.66 10.20 -5.43
C VAL A 103 9.83 11.10 -6.65
N VAL A 104 10.03 10.49 -7.82
CA VAL A 104 10.39 11.20 -9.06
C VAL A 104 9.39 10.99 -10.19
N GLU A 105 8.56 9.95 -10.16
CA GLU A 105 7.69 9.62 -11.27
C GLU A 105 6.50 8.76 -10.82
N VAL A 106 5.33 8.98 -11.44
CA VAL A 106 4.20 8.03 -11.42
C VAL A 106 4.26 7.19 -12.68
N LEU A 107 4.45 5.88 -12.55
CA LEU A 107 4.59 4.96 -13.68
C LEU A 107 3.25 4.41 -14.16
N ALA A 108 2.38 4.06 -13.22
CA ALA A 108 1.08 3.47 -13.47
C ALA A 108 0.16 3.71 -12.27
N ALA A 109 -1.14 3.78 -12.49
CA ALA A 109 -2.11 3.92 -11.42
C ALA A 109 -3.48 3.38 -11.83
N ASP A 110 -4.26 2.94 -10.83
CA ASP A 110 -5.65 2.58 -10.97
C ASP A 110 -6.44 3.24 -9.82
N LYS A 111 -7.21 4.27 -10.16
CA LYS A 111 -8.04 5.01 -9.20
C LYS A 111 -9.17 4.15 -8.63
N THR A 112 -9.74 3.24 -9.41
CA THR A 112 -10.81 2.36 -8.97
C THR A 112 -10.28 1.36 -7.94
N ALA A 113 -9.13 0.74 -8.22
CA ALA A 113 -8.50 -0.21 -7.29
C ALA A 113 -7.77 0.48 -6.14
N ASP A 114 -7.54 1.80 -6.20
CA ASP A 114 -6.78 2.57 -5.23
C ASP A 114 -5.31 2.11 -5.12
N ILE A 115 -4.67 1.91 -6.27
CA ILE A 115 -3.27 1.48 -6.40
C ILE A 115 -2.49 2.47 -7.26
N ALA A 116 -1.25 2.76 -6.86
CA ALA A 116 -0.30 3.53 -7.65
C ALA A 116 1.09 2.86 -7.62
N ILE A 117 1.74 2.82 -8.78
CA ILE A 117 3.13 2.39 -8.98
C ILE A 117 3.95 3.64 -9.30
N LEU A 118 4.95 3.91 -8.46
CA LEU A 118 5.80 5.10 -8.55
C LEU A 118 7.27 4.71 -8.55
N ARG A 119 8.13 5.67 -8.91
CA ARG A 119 9.58 5.54 -8.85
C ARG A 119 10.17 6.47 -7.81
N ALA A 120 11.00 5.94 -6.93
CA ALA A 120 11.89 6.70 -6.05
C ALA A 120 13.28 6.83 -6.66
N LYS A 121 13.99 7.93 -6.36
CA LYS A 121 15.36 8.13 -6.82
C LYS A 121 16.32 7.20 -6.09
N GLY A 122 17.01 6.34 -6.83
CA GLY A 122 18.11 5.52 -6.32
C GLY A 122 18.09 4.09 -6.87
N LYS A 123 19.06 3.29 -6.44
CA LYS A 123 19.14 1.84 -6.72
C LYS A 123 19.58 1.09 -5.46
N GLY A 124 19.55 -0.24 -5.51
CA GLY A 124 19.94 -1.12 -4.41
C GLY A 124 18.86 -1.23 -3.33
N PHE A 125 17.60 -1.07 -3.69
CA PHE A 125 16.48 -1.29 -2.79
C PHE A 125 16.13 -2.78 -2.68
N THR A 126 15.52 -3.19 -1.56
CA THR A 126 15.05 -4.57 -1.37
C THR A 126 13.68 -4.73 -1.99
N ALA A 127 13.60 -5.37 -3.15
CA ALA A 127 12.34 -5.71 -3.81
C ALA A 127 11.58 -6.80 -3.04
N LEU A 128 10.25 -6.63 -2.91
CA LEU A 128 9.38 -7.64 -2.32
C LEU A 128 8.65 -8.42 -3.41
N PRO A 129 8.58 -9.76 -3.31
CA PRO A 129 7.87 -10.56 -4.29
C PRO A 129 6.36 -10.36 -4.16
N VAL A 130 5.64 -10.50 -5.27
CA VAL A 130 4.19 -10.32 -5.36
C VAL A 130 3.56 -11.61 -5.85
N SER A 131 2.38 -11.95 -5.33
CA SER A 131 1.61 -13.12 -5.74
C SER A 131 0.11 -12.82 -5.72
N THR A 132 -0.66 -13.56 -6.51
CA THR A 132 -2.14 -13.58 -6.46
C THR A 132 -2.68 -14.75 -5.64
N GLU A 133 -1.80 -15.65 -5.16
CA GLU A 133 -2.16 -16.82 -4.37
C GLU A 133 -2.54 -16.43 -2.94
N ALA A 134 -3.85 -16.27 -2.73
CA ALA A 134 -4.42 -15.77 -1.49
C ALA A 134 -5.63 -16.61 -1.05
N PRO A 135 -5.51 -17.92 -0.74
CA PRO A 135 -6.67 -18.75 -0.40
C PRO A 135 -7.43 -18.25 0.85
N LEU A 136 -8.75 -18.48 0.90
CA LEU A 136 -9.53 -18.18 2.11
C LEU A 136 -8.99 -18.99 3.30
N GLY A 137 -8.89 -18.38 4.48
CA GLY A 137 -8.24 -18.99 5.65
C GLY A 137 -6.71 -18.98 5.61
N GLY A 138 -6.08 -18.57 4.50
CA GLY A 138 -4.63 -18.47 4.39
C GLY A 138 -4.03 -17.48 5.38
N LYS A 139 -2.87 -17.85 5.96
CA LYS A 139 -2.15 -17.01 6.93
C LYS A 139 -1.62 -15.75 6.26
N VAL A 140 -1.78 -14.61 6.94
CA VAL A 140 -1.30 -13.31 6.47
C VAL A 140 -0.55 -12.56 7.54
N ARG A 141 0.38 -11.70 7.09
CA ARG A 141 1.10 -10.76 7.93
C ARG A 141 1.03 -9.38 7.33
N VAL A 142 0.74 -8.37 8.15
CA VAL A 142 0.72 -6.97 7.71
C VAL A 142 1.90 -6.27 8.36
N PHE A 143 2.68 -5.57 7.54
CA PHE A 143 3.80 -4.77 8.03
C PHE A 143 3.53 -3.31 7.66
N SER A 144 3.16 -2.48 8.64
CA SER A 144 2.58 -1.15 8.37
C SER A 144 2.95 -0.09 9.40
N HIS A 145 2.35 1.11 9.28
CA HIS A 145 2.70 2.30 10.08
C HIS A 145 1.49 2.95 10.77
N PRO A 146 0.71 2.21 11.57
CA PRO A 146 -0.51 2.71 12.19
C PRO A 146 -0.19 3.85 13.15
N ASP A 147 -0.87 4.98 13.01
CA ASP A 147 -0.71 6.15 13.89
C ASP A 147 0.77 6.56 14.11
N ARG A 148 1.55 6.54 13.02
CA ARG A 148 2.99 6.86 13.00
C ARG A 148 3.86 5.94 13.87
N LYS A 149 3.34 4.80 14.32
CA LYS A 149 4.13 3.72 14.93
C LYS A 149 4.73 2.92 13.77
N PHE A 150 5.97 3.23 13.42
CA PHE A 150 6.63 2.66 12.25
C PHE A 150 6.96 1.19 12.44
N TYR A 151 6.89 0.44 11.34
CA TYR A 151 7.21 -0.99 11.29
C TYR A 151 6.47 -1.84 12.35
N VAL A 152 5.15 -1.68 12.44
CA VAL A 152 4.30 -2.57 13.23
C VAL A 152 3.96 -3.81 12.40
N LEU A 153 4.27 -4.99 12.96
CA LEU A 153 3.91 -6.28 12.40
C LEU A 153 2.67 -6.82 13.11
N SER A 154 1.68 -7.27 12.34
CA SER A 154 0.53 -8.03 12.83
C SER A 154 0.34 -9.29 12.00
N GLU A 155 -0.27 -10.33 12.58
CA GLU A 155 -0.55 -11.61 11.92
C GLU A 155 -2.03 -11.95 12.03
N GLY A 156 -2.55 -12.69 11.04
CA GLY A 156 -3.94 -13.12 10.98
C GLY A 156 -4.19 -14.06 9.81
N ILE A 157 -5.42 -14.09 9.32
CA ILE A 157 -5.85 -14.89 8.16
C ILE A 157 -6.67 -14.05 7.18
N ILE A 158 -6.85 -14.57 5.96
CA ILE A 158 -7.86 -14.07 5.01
C ILE A 158 -9.24 -14.57 5.47
N SER A 159 -10.09 -13.66 5.91
CA SER A 159 -11.44 -13.98 6.40
C SER A 159 -12.51 -13.88 5.34
N ARG A 160 -12.28 -13.14 4.25
CA ARG A 160 -13.26 -12.97 3.18
C ARG A 160 -12.58 -12.59 1.86
N LYS A 161 -13.16 -13.05 0.74
CA LYS A 161 -12.90 -12.52 -0.60
C LYS A 161 -14.20 -11.96 -1.16
N PHE A 162 -14.15 -10.79 -1.79
CA PHE A 162 -15.35 -10.18 -2.34
C PHE A 162 -15.03 -9.19 -3.46
N LEU A 163 -16.06 -8.86 -4.23
CA LEU A 163 -16.03 -7.80 -5.22
C LEU A 163 -16.70 -6.57 -4.63
N ASP A 164 -15.95 -5.49 -4.49
CA ASP A 164 -16.42 -4.21 -3.97
C ASP A 164 -16.85 -3.30 -5.12
N SER A 165 -18.02 -2.70 -4.99
CA SER A 165 -18.54 -1.69 -5.92
C SER A 165 -18.11 -0.32 -5.43
N THR A 166 -17.22 0.32 -6.17
CA THR A 166 -16.74 1.66 -5.82
C THR A 166 -17.79 2.71 -6.14
N ARG A 167 -17.74 3.85 -5.44
CA ARG A 167 -18.67 4.99 -5.65
C ARG A 167 -18.71 5.50 -7.10
N ASN A 168 -17.66 5.25 -7.88
CA ASN A 168 -17.54 5.69 -9.26
C ASN A 168 -18.01 4.62 -10.27
N GLY A 169 -18.76 3.60 -9.83
CA GLY A 169 -19.31 2.54 -10.68
C GLY A 169 -18.32 1.43 -11.06
N GLY A 170 -17.03 1.57 -10.76
CA GLY A 170 -16.02 0.53 -10.99
C GLY A 170 -16.09 -0.59 -9.94
N ARG A 171 -15.63 -1.80 -10.30
CA ARG A 171 -15.55 -2.96 -9.41
C ARG A 171 -14.11 -3.31 -9.08
N ARG A 172 -13.82 -3.68 -7.84
CA ARG A 172 -12.49 -4.12 -7.40
C ARG A 172 -12.52 -5.37 -6.53
N GLN A 173 -11.65 -6.33 -6.83
CA GLN A 173 -11.42 -7.49 -5.98
C GLN A 173 -10.72 -7.09 -4.67
N MET A 174 -11.31 -7.49 -3.55
CA MET A 174 -10.87 -7.18 -2.20
C MET A 174 -10.70 -8.46 -1.37
N LEU A 175 -9.82 -8.39 -0.37
CA LEU A 175 -9.65 -9.39 0.67
C LEU A 175 -9.91 -8.74 2.03
N SER A 176 -10.76 -9.31 2.87
CA SER A 176 -10.79 -8.97 4.30
C SER A 176 -9.83 -9.89 5.05
N ILE A 177 -9.10 -9.33 6.00
CA ILE A 177 -8.15 -10.05 6.84
C ILE A 177 -8.45 -9.83 8.33
N THR A 178 -7.88 -10.66 9.20
CA THR A 178 -8.01 -10.48 10.65
C THR A 178 -6.84 -9.71 11.27
N ALA A 179 -5.68 -9.70 10.61
CA ALA A 179 -4.47 -9.01 11.06
C ALA A 179 -4.72 -7.50 11.24
N ASP A 180 -4.23 -6.93 12.34
CA ASP A 180 -4.48 -5.54 12.70
C ASP A 180 -3.76 -4.53 11.81
N PHE A 181 -4.47 -3.45 11.49
CA PHE A 181 -3.91 -2.22 10.93
C PHE A 181 -4.83 -1.04 11.27
N ALA A 182 -4.34 0.19 11.10
CA ALA A 182 -5.11 1.39 11.39
C ALA A 182 -4.78 2.53 10.42
N LYS A 183 -5.27 3.74 10.70
CA LYS A 183 -4.91 4.95 9.95
C LYS A 183 -3.38 5.07 9.86
N GLY A 184 -2.87 5.33 8.65
CA GLY A 184 -1.43 5.36 8.36
C GLY A 184 -0.91 4.04 7.75
N SER A 185 -1.69 2.97 7.79
CA SER A 185 -1.35 1.70 7.16
C SER A 185 -1.73 1.60 5.67
N SER A 186 -2.46 2.57 5.11
CA SER A 186 -2.88 2.56 3.70
C SER A 186 -1.68 2.38 2.77
N GLY A 187 -1.78 1.42 1.85
CA GLY A 187 -0.71 1.05 0.93
C GLY A 187 0.24 -0.02 1.46
N ALA A 188 0.14 -0.42 2.73
CA ALA A 188 1.03 -1.41 3.34
C ALA A 188 0.90 -2.79 2.68
N PRO A 189 2.01 -3.55 2.55
CA PRO A 189 1.97 -4.91 2.05
C PRO A 189 1.30 -5.87 3.04
N VAL A 190 0.48 -6.75 2.49
CA VAL A 190 -0.07 -7.93 3.16
C VAL A 190 0.66 -9.15 2.61
N PHE A 191 1.48 -9.80 3.42
CA PHE A 191 2.25 -10.98 3.05
C PHE A 191 1.47 -12.26 3.28
N ASN A 192 1.61 -13.23 2.39
CA ASN A 192 1.28 -14.63 2.69
C ASN A 192 2.40 -15.32 3.47
N GLU A 193 2.22 -16.59 3.81
CA GLU A 193 3.19 -17.38 4.58
C GLU A 193 4.53 -17.61 3.85
N PHE A 194 4.63 -17.36 2.55
CA PHE A 194 5.85 -17.49 1.75
C PHE A 194 6.61 -16.16 1.57
N GLY A 195 6.14 -15.09 2.22
CA GLY A 195 6.73 -13.76 2.13
C GLY A 195 6.39 -12.99 0.85
N ALA A 196 5.39 -13.45 0.08
CA ALA A 196 4.88 -12.74 -1.09
C ALA A 196 3.77 -11.76 -0.69
N VAL A 197 3.80 -10.55 -1.24
CA VAL A 197 2.71 -9.58 -1.10
C VAL A 197 1.52 -10.07 -1.92
N ILE A 198 0.38 -10.25 -1.26
CA ILE A 198 -0.88 -10.74 -1.86
C ILE A 198 -2.01 -9.70 -1.80
N GLY A 199 -1.83 -8.66 -0.98
CA GLY A 199 -2.76 -7.55 -0.90
C GLY A 199 -2.07 -6.27 -0.45
N SER A 200 -2.79 -5.16 -0.59
CA SER A 200 -2.38 -3.85 -0.05
C SER A 200 -3.47 -3.29 0.85
N VAL A 201 -3.09 -2.84 2.05
CA VAL A 201 -4.02 -2.30 3.04
C VAL A 201 -4.79 -1.10 2.46
N ASN A 202 -6.11 -1.11 2.61
CA ASN A 202 -6.98 -0.07 2.05
C ASN A 202 -7.75 0.70 3.12
N ASN A 203 -8.72 0.05 3.76
CA ASN A 203 -9.65 0.69 4.69
C ASN A 203 -10.09 -0.25 5.80
N THR A 204 -10.61 0.35 6.87
CA THR A 204 -11.38 -0.35 7.89
C THR A 204 -12.86 0.01 7.77
N GLN A 205 -13.73 -0.95 8.08
CA GLN A 205 -15.17 -0.74 8.12
C GLN A 205 -15.73 -1.32 9.42
N SER A 206 -16.25 -0.45 10.27
CA SER A 206 -16.84 -0.82 11.55
C SER A 206 -18.32 -1.16 11.43
N THR A 207 -18.74 -2.25 12.05
CA THR A 207 -20.12 -2.69 12.23
C THR A 207 -20.54 -2.44 13.67
N TYR A 208 -21.66 -1.76 13.86
CA TYR A 208 -22.22 -1.40 15.16
C TYR A 208 -23.56 -2.09 15.33
N TYR A 209 -23.92 -2.44 16.56
CA TYR A 209 -25.22 -3.05 16.86
C TYR A 209 -26.37 -2.07 16.63
N SER A 210 -26.19 -0.79 17.01
CA SER A 210 -27.21 0.22 16.82
C SER A 210 -26.65 1.54 16.31
N VAL A 211 -27.46 2.23 15.51
CA VAL A 211 -27.21 3.61 15.07
C VAL A 211 -28.47 4.41 15.38
N LYS A 212 -28.43 5.25 16.41
CA LYS A 212 -29.57 6.10 16.82
C LYS A 212 -29.18 7.56 16.63
N ASN A 213 -29.98 8.32 15.87
CA ASN A 213 -29.72 9.73 15.57
C ASN A 213 -28.29 10.01 15.05
N GLY A 214 -27.73 9.09 14.26
CA GLY A 214 -26.35 9.19 13.75
C GLY A 214 -25.25 8.83 14.77
N VAL A 215 -25.60 8.60 16.03
CA VAL A 215 -24.68 8.09 17.05
C VAL A 215 -24.54 6.59 16.87
N LYS A 216 -23.30 6.16 16.63
CA LYS A 216 -22.93 4.75 16.50
C LYS A 216 -22.59 4.20 17.87
N ASP A 217 -23.31 3.17 18.29
CA ASP A 217 -23.14 2.59 19.61
C ASP A 217 -22.97 1.07 19.54
N ASN A 218 -22.22 0.52 20.49
CA ASN A 218 -21.87 -0.90 20.61
C ASN A 218 -21.19 -1.46 19.34
N LEU A 219 -19.89 -1.16 19.18
CA LEU A 219 -19.04 -1.69 18.11
C LEU A 219 -18.96 -3.21 18.21
N GLN A 220 -19.39 -3.92 17.16
CA GLN A 220 -19.37 -5.38 17.13
C GLN A 220 -18.15 -5.95 16.41
N MET A 221 -17.77 -5.34 15.28
CA MET A 221 -16.66 -5.85 14.46
C MET A 221 -16.04 -4.74 13.62
N VAL A 222 -14.74 -4.85 13.34
CA VAL A 222 -14.04 -4.01 12.36
C VAL A 222 -13.52 -4.91 11.23
N PHE A 223 -14.10 -4.78 10.05
CA PHE A 223 -13.57 -5.37 8.83
C PHE A 223 -12.32 -4.61 8.40
N LYS A 224 -11.27 -5.36 8.06
CA LYS A 224 -9.96 -4.85 7.66
C LYS A 224 -9.74 -5.26 6.21
N ASN A 225 -10.02 -4.33 5.30
CA ASN A 225 -10.11 -4.61 3.88
C ASN A 225 -8.84 -4.20 3.14
N THR A 226 -8.46 -5.05 2.18
CA THR A 226 -7.21 -4.94 1.41
C THR A 226 -7.51 -5.17 -0.06
N VAL A 227 -6.77 -4.48 -0.93
CA VAL A 227 -6.90 -4.61 -2.38
C VAL A 227 -6.07 -5.81 -2.84
N SER A 228 -6.66 -6.68 -3.67
CA SER A 228 -5.95 -7.83 -4.25
C SER A 228 -4.79 -7.37 -5.14
N MET A 229 -3.64 -8.08 -5.07
CA MET A 229 -2.51 -7.82 -5.96
C MET A 229 -2.77 -8.13 -7.44
N GLN A 230 -3.91 -8.73 -7.78
CA GLN A 230 -4.36 -8.81 -9.17
C GLN A 230 -4.42 -7.41 -9.82
N HIS A 231 -4.85 -6.38 -9.09
CA HIS A 231 -4.94 -5.02 -9.62
C HIS A 231 -3.56 -4.41 -9.90
N LEU A 232 -2.57 -4.70 -9.06
CA LEU A 232 -1.18 -4.32 -9.32
C LEU A 232 -0.66 -5.02 -10.59
N LEU A 233 -0.88 -6.32 -10.72
CA LEU A 233 -0.41 -7.07 -11.90
C LEU A 233 -1.06 -6.58 -13.20
N ASN A 234 -2.32 -6.13 -13.15
CA ASN A 234 -3.00 -5.55 -14.31
C ASN A 234 -2.33 -4.25 -14.80
N LEU A 235 -1.62 -3.54 -13.94
CA LEU A 235 -0.84 -2.33 -14.26
C LEU A 235 0.57 -2.63 -14.79
N ILE A 236 0.98 -3.89 -14.84
CA ILE A 236 2.31 -4.29 -15.31
C ILE A 236 2.18 -4.94 -16.68
N GLN A 237 3.05 -4.57 -17.61
CA GLN A 237 3.07 -5.21 -18.92
C GLN A 237 3.51 -6.67 -18.77
N PRO A 238 2.80 -7.64 -19.36
CA PRO A 238 3.28 -9.01 -19.41
C PRO A 238 4.62 -9.04 -20.16
N LYS A 239 5.58 -9.85 -19.69
CA LYS A 239 6.84 -10.07 -20.42
C LYS A 239 6.48 -10.50 -21.85
N LYS A 240 6.99 -9.79 -22.86
CA LYS A 240 7.03 -10.36 -24.21
C LYS A 240 7.85 -11.65 -24.12
N LYS A 241 7.23 -12.77 -24.48
CA LYS A 241 7.92 -14.07 -24.58
C LYS A 241 8.97 -14.00 -25.67
#